data_AF-A0A3N7A6Z0-F1
#
_entry.id   AF-A0A3N7A6Z0-F1
#
_cell.length_a   1.000
_cell.length_b   1.000
_cell.length_c   1.000
_cell.angle_alpha   90.00
_cell.angle_beta   90.00
_cell.angle_gamma   90.00
#
_symmetry.space_group_name_H-M   'P 1'
#
loop_
_entity.id
_entity.type
_entity.pdbx_description
1 polymer ?
#
loop_
_entity_poly.entity_id
_entity_poly.type
_entity_poly.pdbx_seq_one_letter_code
_entity_poly.pdbx_strand_id
1 'polypeptide(L)'
;MKHKSLLLPMGLLCYLAQPVLAQKAATDSCSTEPQYFVGISSPNSDHSVYTAMQNIWYSNEQISYLAIPNFKTVANPAIPLRDGEGKSGFLFEGNLYHQAPIMMGRNLSNHLWQTSRLTFDYGFNIRMAKDPSNPLVPNNNVIGLTIDKILWDSYTRFQPLKRNSAYAFSDWNRLEQALTTVSLNITAHHFSNGQPPGFFLRDTINGIPQQRNNYLRGDFSTNYLQVGITASHMTAKRSIFSIKLAYQRDGNVFGPLSFSDEQVKSYGQDRLKGFIQYRFVGRKVNQKGGTTIIAAICDSCSPQRTVRLHRSYELLARLDYEYILGDLSLYPHQKKYRFNPHFYLMYTRQKWRALGFVFHYYHGRDYSNIRYDLPISTFMAGISINFNKFNIPFSNKQRFSLVSKK
;
A
#
# COMPACT_ATOMS: atom_id res chain seq x y z
N MET A 1 4.42 33.29 -41.69
CA MET A 1 4.97 32.62 -40.49
C MET A 1 4.07 31.46 -40.13
N LYS A 2 4.57 30.22 -40.17
CA LYS A 2 3.79 28.99 -39.93
C LYS A 2 4.09 28.49 -38.51
N HIS A 3 3.12 28.54 -37.61
CA HIS A 3 3.19 27.87 -36.31
C HIS A 3 3.00 26.36 -36.52
N LYS A 4 4.06 25.58 -36.32
CA LYS A 4 3.97 24.12 -36.15
C LYS A 4 3.69 23.83 -34.68
N SER A 5 2.49 23.33 -34.42
CA SER A 5 2.06 22.73 -33.16
C SER A 5 2.82 21.43 -32.93
N LEU A 6 3.64 21.38 -31.87
CA LEU A 6 4.31 20.18 -31.41
C LEU A 6 3.39 19.44 -30.43
N LEU A 7 2.50 18.60 -30.96
CA LEU A 7 1.76 17.61 -30.17
C LEU A 7 2.70 16.41 -29.93
N LEU A 8 3.30 16.37 -28.75
CA LEU A 8 4.03 15.19 -28.26
C LEU A 8 3.03 14.21 -27.63
N PRO A 9 2.96 12.95 -28.08
CA PRO A 9 2.09 11.97 -27.45
C PRO A 9 2.72 11.52 -26.12
N MET A 10 2.04 11.84 -25.03
CA MET A 10 2.37 11.46 -23.66
C MET A 10 2.08 9.97 -23.37
N GLY A 11 2.29 9.10 -24.36
CA GLY A 11 1.88 7.69 -24.36
C GLY A 11 3.01 6.66 -24.31
N LEU A 12 4.29 7.08 -24.21
CA LEU A 12 5.43 6.17 -24.36
C LEU A 12 6.47 6.22 -23.24
N LEU A 13 6.12 6.75 -22.06
CA LEU A 13 7.05 6.86 -20.91
C LEU A 13 6.82 5.84 -19.77
N CYS A 14 5.76 5.03 -19.82
CA CYS A 14 5.54 3.95 -18.84
C CYS A 14 6.21 2.61 -19.17
N TYR A 15 6.89 2.48 -20.33
CA TYR A 15 7.54 1.23 -20.75
C TYR A 15 9.08 1.26 -20.70
N LEU A 16 9.71 2.39 -20.34
CA LEU A 16 11.16 2.59 -20.46
C LEU A 16 11.90 2.87 -19.15
N ALA A 17 11.33 2.51 -18.00
CA ALA A 17 12.04 2.61 -16.71
C ALA A 17 11.96 1.33 -15.86
N GLN A 18 11.81 0.16 -16.48
CA GLN A 18 12.46 -1.02 -15.89
C GLN A 18 13.91 -0.94 -16.33
N PRO A 19 14.89 -0.69 -15.43
CA PRO A 19 16.24 -1.05 -15.76
C PRO A 19 16.21 -2.56 -16.00
N VAL A 20 16.22 -2.94 -17.27
CA VAL A 20 16.74 -4.23 -17.74
C VAL A 20 18.25 -4.21 -17.51
N LEU A 21 18.64 -4.00 -16.25
CA LEU A 21 19.82 -4.64 -15.74
C LEU A 21 19.40 -6.10 -15.67
N ALA A 22 19.71 -6.81 -16.75
CA ALA A 22 19.81 -8.24 -16.82
C ALA A 22 20.73 -8.71 -15.69
N GLN A 23 20.21 -8.74 -14.47
CA GLN A 23 20.52 -9.80 -13.54
C GLN A 23 20.04 -11.05 -14.26
N LYS A 24 20.98 -11.67 -14.97
CA LYS A 24 21.02 -13.12 -15.11
C LYS A 24 20.61 -13.64 -13.75
N ALA A 25 19.35 -14.04 -13.63
CA ALA A 25 18.77 -14.35 -12.36
C ALA A 25 19.70 -15.41 -11.77
N ALA A 26 20.25 -15.17 -10.59
CA ALA A 26 21.08 -16.15 -9.91
C ALA A 26 20.31 -17.47 -9.65
N THR A 27 19.00 -17.49 -9.94
CA THR A 27 18.15 -18.67 -10.05
C THR A 27 18.50 -19.61 -11.22
N ASP A 28 19.30 -19.19 -12.21
CA ASP A 28 19.85 -20.04 -13.28
C ASP A 28 21.23 -20.63 -12.92
N SER A 29 21.81 -20.24 -11.78
CA SER A 29 22.98 -20.96 -11.26
C SER A 29 22.49 -22.20 -10.51
N CYS A 30 23.07 -23.36 -10.82
CA CYS A 30 22.86 -24.59 -10.06
C CYS A 30 23.49 -24.46 -8.63
N SER A 31 23.14 -23.44 -7.84
CA SER A 31 23.62 -23.27 -6.46
C SER A 31 23.13 -24.42 -5.57
N THR A 32 24.03 -25.04 -4.81
CA THR A 32 23.84 -26.30 -4.07
C THR A 32 23.07 -26.15 -2.76
N GLU A 33 22.74 -24.93 -2.33
CA GLU A 33 22.03 -24.70 -1.08
C GLU A 33 20.51 -24.74 -1.26
N PRO A 34 19.76 -25.37 -0.32
CA PRO A 34 18.32 -25.37 -0.35
C PRO A 34 17.78 -23.94 -0.22
N GLN A 35 17.28 -23.39 -1.33
CA GLN A 35 16.55 -22.13 -1.31
C GLN A 35 15.19 -22.37 -0.63
N TYR A 36 15.13 -22.09 0.67
CA TYR A 36 13.85 -21.95 1.34
C TYR A 36 13.20 -20.67 0.84
N PHE A 37 12.16 -20.80 0.01
CA PHE A 37 11.32 -19.65 -0.33
C PHE A 37 10.51 -19.27 0.91
N VAL A 38 11.12 -18.49 1.79
CA VAL A 38 10.47 -17.84 2.93
C VAL A 38 10.09 -16.41 2.52
N GLY A 39 9.48 -16.25 1.35
CA GLY A 39 9.04 -14.95 0.87
C GLY A 39 7.65 -14.63 1.42
N ILE A 40 7.58 -13.76 2.42
CA ILE A 40 6.31 -13.08 2.79
C ILE A 40 6.00 -11.96 1.77
N SER A 41 7.01 -11.42 1.06
CA SER A 41 6.76 -10.32 0.11
C SER A 41 7.92 -9.91 -0.81
N SER A 42 9.14 -10.46 -0.74
CA SER A 42 10.27 -10.00 -1.59
C SER A 42 10.93 -11.13 -2.40
N PRO A 43 11.38 -10.87 -3.65
CA PRO A 43 12.16 -11.80 -4.48
C PRO A 43 13.63 -11.96 -4.03
N ASN A 44 14.06 -11.26 -2.98
CA ASN A 44 15.42 -11.39 -2.50
C ASN A 44 15.63 -12.75 -1.80
N SER A 45 16.30 -13.68 -2.50
CA SER A 45 16.67 -14.99 -1.96
C SER A 45 17.81 -14.89 -0.94
N ASP A 46 18.39 -13.72 -0.77
CA ASP A 46 19.45 -13.49 0.21
C ASP A 46 18.89 -13.63 1.63
N HIS A 47 19.62 -14.41 2.41
CA HIS A 47 19.30 -14.70 3.78
C HIS A 47 19.82 -13.64 4.77
N SER A 48 20.30 -12.47 4.34
CA SER A 48 20.68 -11.39 5.25
C SER A 48 19.53 -10.87 6.14
N VAL A 49 19.88 -10.26 7.27
CA VAL A 49 18.96 -9.47 8.11
C VAL A 49 18.34 -8.30 7.34
N TYR A 50 19.06 -7.71 6.39
CA TYR A 50 18.53 -6.61 5.56
C TYR A 50 17.38 -7.08 4.67
N THR A 51 17.40 -8.32 4.15
CA THR A 51 16.24 -8.90 3.45
C THR A 51 15.01 -8.95 4.37
N ALA A 52 15.19 -9.28 5.65
CA ALA A 52 14.10 -9.28 6.62
C ALA A 52 13.56 -7.86 6.88
N MET A 53 14.44 -6.87 6.98
CA MET A 53 14.07 -5.46 7.07
C MET A 53 13.23 -5.00 5.88
N GLN A 54 13.61 -5.41 4.67
CA GLN A 54 12.89 -5.13 3.45
C GLN A 54 11.50 -5.77 3.45
N ASN A 55 11.40 -7.02 3.90
CA ASN A 55 10.11 -7.69 4.08
C ASN A 55 9.22 -6.97 5.09
N ILE A 56 9.78 -6.38 6.15
CA ILE A 56 9.03 -5.54 7.09
C ILE A 56 8.43 -4.33 6.35
N TRP A 57 9.19 -3.64 5.51
CA TRP A 57 8.66 -2.52 4.71
C TRP A 57 7.51 -2.95 3.81
N TYR A 58 7.70 -4.01 3.02
CA TYR A 58 6.63 -4.55 2.16
C TYR A 58 5.39 -4.99 2.96
N SER A 59 5.58 -5.44 4.21
CA SER A 59 4.48 -5.83 5.08
C SER A 59 3.70 -4.65 5.67
N ASN A 60 4.29 -3.44 5.64
CA ASN A 60 3.71 -2.21 6.18
C ASN A 60 3.01 -1.38 5.09
N GLU A 61 3.12 -1.76 3.82
CA GLU A 61 2.47 -1.07 2.69
C GLU A 61 0.94 -1.07 2.84
N GLN A 62 0.28 -0.12 2.18
CA GLN A 62 -1.18 -0.01 2.22
C GLN A 62 -1.86 -1.23 1.62
N ILE A 63 -3.01 -1.59 2.18
CA ILE A 63 -3.80 -2.72 1.71
C ILE A 63 -4.48 -2.32 0.39
N SER A 64 -4.16 -3.05 -0.68
CA SER A 64 -4.90 -2.98 -1.93
C SER A 64 -6.07 -3.96 -1.92
N TYR A 65 -7.25 -3.50 -2.34
CA TYR A 65 -8.46 -4.29 -2.36
C TYR A 65 -9.44 -3.90 -3.46
N LEU A 66 -10.36 -4.81 -3.74
CA LEU A 66 -11.63 -4.58 -4.43
C LEU A 66 -12.73 -5.27 -3.62
N ALA A 67 -13.74 -4.53 -3.18
CA ALA A 67 -14.75 -5.00 -2.24
C ALA A 67 -16.15 -4.45 -2.56
N ILE A 68 -17.15 -5.12 -2.03
CA ILE A 68 -18.55 -4.68 -2.11
C ILE A 68 -18.86 -3.89 -0.83
N PRO A 69 -19.15 -2.58 -0.93
CA PRO A 69 -19.46 -1.76 0.23
C PRO A 69 -20.94 -1.84 0.62
N ASN A 70 -21.19 -1.96 1.92
CA ASN A 70 -22.44 -1.60 2.56
C ASN A 70 -22.25 -0.23 3.22
N PHE A 71 -22.80 0.79 2.58
CA PHE A 71 -22.55 2.20 2.89
C PHE A 71 -23.72 2.81 3.64
N LYS A 72 -23.42 3.52 4.74
CA LYS A 72 -24.40 4.28 5.52
C LYS A 72 -23.88 5.70 5.75
N THR A 73 -24.65 6.69 5.32
CA THR A 73 -24.42 8.08 5.67
C THR A 73 -24.72 8.30 7.15
N VAL A 74 -23.77 8.91 7.88
CA VAL A 74 -23.90 9.18 9.32
C VAL A 74 -24.68 10.47 9.56
N ALA A 75 -24.49 11.47 8.70
CA ALA A 75 -25.25 12.71 8.71
C ALA A 75 -25.62 13.11 7.29
N ASN A 76 -26.90 13.39 7.06
CA ASN A 76 -27.38 13.74 5.73
C ASN A 76 -26.82 15.09 5.28
N PRO A 77 -26.40 15.23 4.01
CA PRO A 77 -25.98 16.51 3.47
C PRO A 77 -27.19 17.44 3.35
N ALA A 78 -26.95 18.76 3.48
CA ALA A 78 -28.01 19.76 3.34
C ALA A 78 -28.67 19.72 1.94
N ILE A 79 -27.86 19.52 0.91
CA ILE A 79 -28.33 19.23 -0.45
C ILE A 79 -28.20 17.72 -0.70
N PRO A 80 -29.28 17.00 -1.03
CA PRO A 80 -29.23 15.56 -1.30
C PRO A 80 -28.26 15.18 -2.43
N LEU A 81 -27.78 13.93 -2.38
CA LEU A 81 -27.00 13.33 -3.47
C LEU A 81 -27.86 13.23 -4.74
N ARG A 82 -27.25 13.56 -5.88
CA ARG A 82 -27.85 13.45 -7.21
C ARG A 82 -27.52 12.11 -7.83
N ASP A 83 -28.24 11.77 -8.90
CA ASP A 83 -27.95 10.55 -9.67
C ASP A 83 -26.52 10.61 -10.20
N GLY A 84 -25.75 9.55 -9.90
CA GLY A 84 -24.33 9.42 -10.21
C GLY A 84 -23.38 9.79 -9.08
N GLU A 85 -23.88 10.31 -7.96
CA GLU A 85 -23.10 10.60 -6.75
C GLU A 85 -23.18 9.47 -5.70
N GLY A 86 -23.84 8.35 -6.01
CA GLY A 86 -24.07 7.27 -5.07
C GLY A 86 -25.31 7.46 -4.21
N LYS A 87 -26.34 8.13 -4.74
CA LYS A 87 -27.63 8.33 -4.04
C LYS A 87 -28.26 7.00 -3.61
N SER A 88 -28.11 5.97 -4.45
CA SER A 88 -28.59 4.60 -4.21
C SER A 88 -27.53 3.69 -3.57
N GLY A 89 -26.43 4.27 -3.09
CA GLY A 89 -25.27 3.56 -2.58
C GLY A 89 -24.28 3.16 -3.68
N PHE A 90 -23.43 2.18 -3.38
CA PHE A 90 -22.31 1.77 -4.23
C PHE A 90 -22.29 0.27 -4.50
N LEU A 91 -21.87 -0.13 -5.71
CA LEU A 91 -21.81 -1.51 -6.17
C LEU A 91 -20.49 -2.16 -5.77
N PHE A 92 -19.39 -1.48 -6.03
CA PHE A 92 -18.06 -1.87 -5.58
C PHE A 92 -17.22 -0.64 -5.27
N GLU A 93 -16.22 -0.87 -4.45
CA GLU A 93 -15.15 0.08 -4.16
C GLU A 93 -13.80 -0.67 -4.21
N GLY A 94 -12.78 -0.03 -4.76
CA GLY A 94 -11.43 -0.55 -4.74
C GLY A 94 -10.45 0.53 -4.35
N ASN A 95 -9.43 0.15 -3.58
CA ASN A 95 -8.24 0.93 -3.35
C ASN A 95 -7.06 0.13 -3.89
N LEU A 96 -6.40 0.62 -4.94
CA LEU A 96 -5.25 -0.04 -5.52
C LEU A 96 -4.05 0.86 -5.30
N TYR A 97 -3.08 0.38 -4.53
CA TYR A 97 -1.90 1.15 -4.12
C TYR A 97 -0.65 0.30 -4.26
N HIS A 98 0.36 0.85 -4.94
CA HIS A 98 1.62 0.17 -5.20
C HIS A 98 2.80 1.08 -4.94
N GLN A 99 3.79 0.59 -4.19
CA GLN A 99 5.07 1.25 -3.94
C GLN A 99 6.16 0.53 -4.73
N ALA A 100 6.45 1.01 -5.94
CA ALA A 100 7.47 0.43 -6.80
C ALA A 100 8.87 0.88 -6.33
N PRO A 101 9.75 -0.01 -5.84
CA PRO A 101 11.10 0.39 -5.44
C PRO A 101 11.92 0.84 -6.66
N ILE A 102 12.35 2.10 -6.67
CA ILE A 102 13.25 2.67 -7.69
C ILE A 102 14.70 2.38 -7.28
N MET A 103 15.01 2.63 -6.01
CA MET A 103 16.32 2.36 -5.42
C MET A 103 16.14 1.65 -4.09
N MET A 104 16.94 0.63 -3.86
CA MET A 104 16.87 -0.18 -2.65
C MET A 104 18.25 -0.76 -2.36
N GLY A 105 18.70 -0.61 -1.12
CA GLY A 105 19.97 -1.17 -0.68
C GLY A 105 20.07 -2.66 -0.95
N ARG A 106 21.24 -3.10 -1.42
CA ARG A 106 21.59 -4.51 -1.53
C ARG A 106 22.58 -4.88 -0.44
N ASN A 107 22.75 -6.17 -0.18
CA ASN A 107 23.62 -6.65 0.90
C ASN A 107 25.10 -6.38 0.66
N LEU A 108 25.52 -6.12 -0.58
CA LEU A 108 26.88 -5.69 -0.92
C LEU A 108 27.06 -4.16 -0.85
N SER A 109 25.99 -3.39 -0.65
CA SER A 109 26.06 -1.94 -0.50
C SER A 109 26.56 -1.55 0.89
N ASN A 110 26.97 -0.30 1.07
CA ASN A 110 27.29 0.20 2.41
C ASN A 110 26.03 0.19 3.32
N HIS A 111 26.24 0.26 4.64
CA HIS A 111 25.16 0.25 5.63
C HIS A 111 24.11 1.35 5.40
N LEU A 112 24.56 2.54 4.95
CA LEU A 112 23.68 3.65 4.62
C LEU A 112 22.67 3.25 3.54
N TRP A 113 23.09 2.61 2.46
CA TRP A 113 22.19 2.20 1.39
C TRP A 113 21.38 0.96 1.76
N GLN A 114 21.98 -0.03 2.44
CA GLN A 114 21.31 -1.26 2.91
C GLN A 114 20.05 -0.99 3.74
N THR A 115 20.06 0.09 4.50
CA THR A 115 18.96 0.50 5.38
C THR A 115 18.04 1.55 4.74
N SER A 116 18.20 1.84 3.45
CA SER A 116 17.39 2.83 2.72
C SER A 116 16.62 2.20 1.54
N ARG A 117 15.43 2.73 1.28
CA ARG A 117 14.61 2.44 0.10
C ARG A 117 13.98 3.74 -0.42
N LEU A 118 13.99 3.93 -1.73
CA LEU A 118 13.25 4.96 -2.44
C LEU A 118 12.21 4.28 -3.33
N THR A 119 10.95 4.65 -3.20
CA THR A 119 9.84 4.10 -3.98
C THR A 119 9.16 5.18 -4.81
N PHE A 120 8.69 4.78 -5.99
CA PHE A 120 7.67 5.48 -6.75
C PHE A 120 6.33 4.90 -6.35
N ASP A 121 5.49 5.76 -5.78
CA ASP A 121 4.20 5.36 -5.25
C ASP A 121 3.12 5.77 -6.24
N TYR A 122 2.28 4.82 -6.61
CA TYR A 122 1.11 5.03 -7.44
C TYR A 122 -0.08 4.35 -6.79
N GLY A 123 -1.16 5.12 -6.58
CA GLY A 123 -2.41 4.59 -6.07
C GLY A 123 -3.60 5.22 -6.73
N PHE A 124 -4.69 4.47 -6.81
CA PHE A 124 -5.97 4.98 -7.22
C PHE A 124 -7.12 4.30 -6.47
N ASN A 125 -8.14 5.10 -6.15
CA ASN A 125 -9.41 4.61 -5.61
C ASN A 125 -10.45 4.61 -6.73
N ILE A 126 -11.22 3.53 -6.82
CA ILE A 126 -12.35 3.40 -7.72
C ILE A 126 -13.60 3.16 -6.88
N ARG A 127 -14.71 3.79 -7.27
CA ARG A 127 -16.00 3.56 -6.64
C ARG A 127 -17.10 3.64 -7.69
N MET A 128 -17.94 2.62 -7.77
CA MET A 128 -19.06 2.56 -8.72
C MET A 128 -20.37 2.77 -7.98
N ALA A 129 -21.16 3.77 -8.39
CA ALA A 129 -22.49 4.03 -7.83
C ALA A 129 -23.50 2.96 -8.26
N LYS A 130 -24.53 2.72 -7.43
CA LYS A 130 -25.73 1.90 -7.76
C LYS A 130 -26.83 2.73 -8.44
N ASP A 131 -26.51 3.94 -8.87
CA ASP A 131 -27.44 4.85 -9.55
C ASP A 131 -27.69 4.40 -11.00
N PRO A 132 -28.71 4.93 -11.69
CA PRO A 132 -28.93 4.63 -13.11
C PRO A 132 -27.65 4.81 -13.93
N SER A 133 -27.34 3.85 -14.81
CA SER A 133 -26.07 3.71 -15.57
C SER A 133 -24.83 3.22 -14.81
N ASN A 134 -24.91 2.99 -13.50
CA ASN A 134 -23.79 2.55 -12.63
C ASN A 134 -22.49 3.34 -12.88
N PRO A 135 -22.52 4.68 -12.80
CA PRO A 135 -21.35 5.47 -13.15
C PRO A 135 -20.21 5.26 -12.15
N LEU A 136 -18.98 5.41 -12.66
CA LEU A 136 -17.80 5.55 -11.83
C LEU A 136 -17.76 6.97 -11.27
N VAL A 137 -17.64 7.07 -9.94
CA VAL A 137 -17.33 8.34 -9.26
C VAL A 137 -15.90 8.75 -9.65
N PRO A 138 -15.57 10.05 -9.74
CA PRO A 138 -14.21 10.50 -10.04
C PRO A 138 -13.16 9.80 -9.18
N ASN A 139 -12.22 9.12 -9.85
CA ASN A 139 -11.19 8.34 -9.17
C ASN A 139 -10.21 9.26 -8.44
N ASN A 140 -9.91 8.97 -7.18
CA ASN A 140 -8.79 9.62 -6.50
C ASN A 140 -7.49 8.96 -6.95
N ASN A 141 -6.50 9.75 -7.34
CA ASN A 141 -5.18 9.30 -7.76
C ASN A 141 -4.13 9.85 -6.81
N VAL A 142 -3.17 9.01 -6.44
CA VAL A 142 -2.02 9.33 -5.60
C VAL A 142 -0.77 9.01 -6.39
N ILE A 143 0.13 9.96 -6.54
CA ILE A 143 1.40 9.75 -7.25
C ILE A 143 2.51 10.47 -6.50
N GLY A 144 3.63 9.80 -6.27
CA GLY A 144 4.83 10.51 -5.81
C GLY A 144 5.94 9.59 -5.34
N LEU A 145 6.72 10.06 -4.37
CA LEU A 145 7.91 9.38 -3.90
C LEU A 145 7.86 9.17 -2.39
N THR A 146 8.37 8.02 -1.93
CA THR A 146 8.63 7.77 -0.51
C THR A 146 10.07 7.33 -0.30
N ILE A 147 10.69 7.87 0.74
CA ILE A 147 12.00 7.44 1.25
C ILE A 147 11.76 6.74 2.59
N ASP A 148 12.14 5.47 2.66
CA ASP A 148 12.18 4.70 3.88
C ASP A 148 13.63 4.55 4.35
N LYS A 149 13.85 4.74 5.64
CA LYS A 149 15.17 4.63 6.26
C LYS A 149 15.08 3.92 7.60
N ILE A 150 15.82 2.84 7.80
CA ILE A 150 15.97 2.25 9.13
C ILE A 150 16.98 3.08 9.91
N LEU A 151 16.48 3.66 11.01
CA LEU A 151 17.28 4.44 11.96
C LEU A 151 17.92 3.54 13.01
N TRP A 152 17.25 2.45 13.36
CA TRP A 152 17.73 1.51 14.37
C TRP A 152 17.17 0.12 14.12
N ASP A 153 17.95 -0.90 14.45
CA ASP A 153 17.48 -2.28 14.53
C ASP A 153 18.22 -3.06 15.63
N SER A 154 17.60 -4.14 16.11
CA SER A 154 18.11 -4.94 17.23
C SER A 154 19.41 -5.71 16.91
N TYR A 155 19.74 -5.92 15.63
CA TYR A 155 20.87 -6.73 15.20
C TYR A 155 22.11 -5.90 14.86
N THR A 156 21.98 -4.88 14.02
CA THR A 156 23.11 -4.03 13.63
C THR A 156 23.39 -2.91 14.64
N ARG A 157 22.38 -2.53 15.45
CA ARG A 157 22.41 -1.45 16.44
C ARG A 157 22.99 -0.14 15.89
N PHE A 158 22.80 0.11 14.58
CA PHE A 158 23.29 1.27 13.85
C PHE A 158 24.80 1.53 14.05
N GLN A 159 25.65 0.69 13.44
CA GLN A 159 27.10 0.87 13.41
C GLN A 159 27.56 1.33 12.00
N PRO A 160 27.32 2.60 11.61
CA PRO A 160 27.46 3.08 10.23
C PRO A 160 28.89 2.99 9.67
N LEU A 161 29.90 2.92 10.55
CA LEU A 161 31.32 2.92 10.19
C LEU A 161 31.95 1.51 10.13
N LYS A 162 31.24 0.45 10.55
CA LYS A 162 31.77 -0.91 10.45
C LYS A 162 31.38 -1.56 9.12
N ARG A 163 32.25 -1.42 8.11
CA ARG A 163 32.13 -2.15 6.82
C ARG A 163 32.13 -3.68 6.99
N ASN A 164 32.75 -4.21 8.05
CA ASN A 164 32.85 -5.65 8.35
C ASN A 164 31.69 -6.19 9.21
N SER A 165 30.46 -5.73 8.98
CA SER A 165 29.33 -6.18 9.81
C SER A 165 28.99 -7.64 9.48
N ALA A 166 29.40 -8.58 10.34
CA ALA A 166 28.99 -10.00 10.30
C ALA A 166 27.46 -10.19 10.11
N TYR A 167 26.67 -9.18 10.49
CA TYR A 167 25.21 -9.12 10.35
C TYR A 167 24.71 -9.13 8.89
N ALA A 168 25.51 -8.68 7.92
CA ALA A 168 25.15 -8.76 6.49
C ALA A 168 24.99 -10.22 6.02
N PHE A 169 25.60 -11.17 6.75
CA PHE A 169 25.58 -12.60 6.43
C PHE A 169 24.80 -13.43 7.47
N SER A 170 24.19 -12.80 8.49
CA SER A 170 23.38 -13.52 9.45
C SER A 170 22.10 -14.00 8.79
N ASP A 171 21.97 -15.32 8.64
CA ASP A 171 20.83 -16.00 8.03
C ASP A 171 19.55 -15.66 8.81
N TRP A 172 18.67 -14.85 8.21
CA TRP A 172 17.43 -14.45 8.83
C TRP A 172 16.53 -15.67 9.06
N ASN A 173 16.68 -16.76 8.31
CA ASN A 173 16.02 -18.06 8.55
C ASN A 173 16.35 -18.70 9.89
N ARG A 174 17.50 -18.33 10.47
CA ARG A 174 18.02 -18.85 11.74
C ARG A 174 18.03 -17.82 12.85
N LEU A 175 17.27 -16.72 12.74
CA LEU A 175 17.19 -15.73 13.83
C LEU A 175 16.64 -16.41 15.08
N GLU A 176 17.53 -16.59 16.06
CA GLU A 176 17.18 -17.06 17.41
C GLU A 176 16.40 -15.99 18.19
N GLN A 177 16.60 -14.72 17.83
CA GLN A 177 15.97 -13.57 18.46
C GLN A 177 15.04 -12.83 17.51
N ALA A 178 14.11 -12.05 18.05
CA ALA A 178 13.23 -11.23 17.24
C ALA A 178 13.99 -10.04 16.62
N LEU A 179 13.67 -9.72 15.36
CA LEU A 179 14.17 -8.51 14.70
C LEU A 179 13.23 -7.36 15.03
N THR A 180 13.74 -6.34 15.70
CA THR A 180 13.01 -5.09 15.93
C THR A 180 13.66 -3.99 15.10
N THR A 181 12.86 -3.17 14.42
CA THR A 181 13.33 -2.05 13.62
C THR A 181 12.56 -0.78 13.97
N VAL A 182 13.23 0.36 13.85
CA VAL A 182 12.63 1.69 13.84
C VAL A 182 12.99 2.35 12.51
N SER A 183 11.99 2.70 11.71
CA SER A 183 12.17 3.35 10.42
C SER A 183 11.57 4.75 10.37
N LEU A 184 12.28 5.65 9.71
CA LEU A 184 11.81 6.94 9.23
C LEU A 184 11.21 6.75 7.83
N ASN A 185 10.10 7.43 7.58
CA ASN A 185 9.36 7.40 6.32
C ASN A 185 9.10 8.86 5.94
N ILE A 186 9.63 9.31 4.80
CA ILE A 186 9.37 10.65 4.26
C ILE A 186 8.67 10.49 2.92
N THR A 187 7.50 11.07 2.80
CA THR A 187 6.63 10.88 1.64
C THR A 187 6.26 12.24 1.05
N ALA A 188 6.43 12.39 -0.26
CA ALA A 188 6.02 13.56 -1.03
C ALA A 188 5.12 13.10 -2.17
N HIS A 189 3.81 13.33 -2.05
CA HIS A 189 2.81 12.85 -3.00
C HIS A 189 1.94 13.99 -3.52
N HIS A 190 1.48 13.81 -4.75
CA HIS A 190 0.35 14.48 -5.35
C HIS A 190 -0.90 13.64 -5.16
N PHE A 191 -2.01 14.27 -4.76
CA PHE A 191 -3.32 13.65 -4.62
C PHE A 191 -4.34 14.43 -5.46
N SER A 192 -5.10 13.78 -6.35
CA SER A 192 -6.04 14.46 -7.24
C SER A 192 -7.14 13.55 -7.77
N ASN A 193 -8.35 14.09 -7.96
CA ASN A 193 -9.42 13.42 -8.69
C ASN A 193 -9.91 14.17 -9.94
N GLY A 194 -9.31 15.32 -10.27
CA GLY A 194 -9.60 16.13 -11.46
C GLY A 194 -9.55 17.64 -11.20
N GLN A 195 -9.75 18.46 -12.24
CA GLN A 195 -9.77 19.94 -12.17
C GLN A 195 -10.84 20.57 -13.13
N PRO A 196 -12.02 20.98 -12.63
CA PRO A 196 -13.01 21.81 -13.29
C PRO A 196 -13.31 23.08 -12.46
N PRO A 197 -14.03 24.06 -13.02
CA PRO A 197 -14.07 25.43 -12.49
C PRO A 197 -15.00 25.67 -11.27
N GLY A 198 -15.35 24.65 -10.48
CA GLY A 198 -16.31 24.85 -9.38
C GLY A 198 -16.18 23.85 -8.25
N PHE A 199 -15.86 24.35 -7.05
CA PHE A 199 -15.68 23.52 -5.86
C PHE A 199 -16.99 23.12 -5.17
N PHE A 200 -18.05 23.90 -5.40
CA PHE A 200 -19.30 23.74 -4.69
C PHE A 200 -20.48 23.68 -5.65
N LEU A 201 -21.43 22.81 -5.32
CA LEU A 201 -22.81 22.91 -5.75
C LEU A 201 -23.53 23.89 -4.82
N ARG A 202 -24.16 24.91 -5.41
CA ARG A 202 -25.03 25.85 -4.71
C ARG A 202 -26.47 25.59 -5.13
N ASP A 203 -27.37 25.53 -4.16
CA ASP A 203 -28.80 25.32 -4.39
C ASP A 203 -29.62 26.11 -3.36
N THR A 204 -30.89 26.37 -3.64
CA THR A 204 -31.78 27.06 -2.69
C THR A 204 -32.86 26.09 -2.24
N ILE A 205 -32.82 25.70 -0.96
CA ILE A 205 -33.78 24.75 -0.38
C ILE A 205 -34.65 25.53 0.61
N ASN A 206 -35.97 25.54 0.38
CA ASN A 206 -36.94 26.29 1.19
C ASN A 206 -36.58 27.79 1.33
N GLY A 207 -36.07 28.41 0.26
CA GLY A 207 -35.67 29.82 0.25
C GLY A 207 -34.33 30.14 0.93
N ILE A 208 -33.63 29.12 1.47
CA ILE A 208 -32.33 29.29 2.13
C ILE A 208 -31.22 28.83 1.16
N PRO A 209 -30.24 29.69 0.82
CA PRO A 209 -29.07 29.28 0.06
C PRO A 209 -28.29 28.21 0.82
N GLN A 210 -28.10 27.06 0.19
CA GLN A 210 -27.30 25.94 0.68
C GLN A 210 -26.11 25.70 -0.24
N GLN A 211 -25.05 25.15 0.31
CA GLN A 211 -23.83 24.83 -0.42
C GLN A 211 -23.33 23.44 0.01
N ARG A 212 -22.91 22.63 -0.97
CA ARG A 212 -22.19 21.38 -0.73
C ARG A 212 -21.12 21.15 -1.77
N ASN A 213 -20.26 20.17 -1.57
CA ASN A 213 -19.32 19.77 -2.61
C ASN A 213 -20.01 19.06 -3.78
N ASN A 214 -19.49 19.29 -4.98
CA ASN A 214 -19.90 18.55 -6.16
C ASN A 214 -19.15 17.22 -6.21
N TYR A 215 -19.86 16.09 -6.33
CA TYR A 215 -19.23 14.76 -6.39
C TYR A 215 -19.21 14.16 -7.80
N LEU A 216 -19.91 14.78 -8.76
CA LEU A 216 -19.94 14.32 -10.15
C LEU A 216 -18.70 14.72 -10.94
N ARG A 217 -18.04 15.79 -10.53
CA ARG A 217 -16.86 16.33 -11.22
C ARG A 217 -15.69 16.23 -10.25
N GLY A 218 -14.63 15.52 -10.62
CA GLY A 218 -13.42 15.50 -9.81
C GLY A 218 -12.73 16.84 -9.96
N ASP A 219 -12.47 17.51 -8.84
CA ASP A 219 -12.30 18.96 -8.73
C ASP A 219 -11.50 19.37 -7.49
N PHE A 220 -10.56 18.50 -7.12
CA PHE A 220 -9.60 18.76 -6.07
C PHE A 220 -8.26 18.16 -6.43
N SER A 221 -7.22 18.91 -6.10
CA SER A 221 -5.85 18.49 -6.23
C SER A 221 -5.02 19.12 -5.11
N THR A 222 -4.12 18.35 -4.51
CA THR A 222 -3.18 18.85 -3.52
C THR A 222 -1.86 18.11 -3.60
N ASN A 223 -0.82 18.74 -3.08
CA ASN A 223 0.45 18.08 -2.80
C ASN A 223 0.58 17.97 -1.28
N TYR A 224 1.24 16.93 -0.80
CA TYR A 224 1.50 16.82 0.62
C TYR A 224 2.88 16.26 0.90
N LEU A 225 3.41 16.71 2.03
CA LEU A 225 4.61 16.14 2.65
C LEU A 225 4.17 15.42 3.92
N GLN A 226 4.62 14.19 4.09
CA GLN A 226 4.41 13.40 5.29
C GLN A 226 5.75 12.93 5.84
N VAL A 227 5.91 13.03 7.16
CA VAL A 227 7.04 12.48 7.90
C VAL A 227 6.49 11.53 8.95
N GLY A 228 6.99 10.30 9.00
CA GLY A 228 6.51 9.30 9.95
C GLY A 228 7.59 8.37 10.46
N ILE A 229 7.35 7.84 11.66
CA ILE A 229 8.18 6.85 12.31
C ILE A 229 7.37 5.56 12.43
N THR A 230 7.99 4.44 12.06
CA THR A 230 7.39 3.11 12.19
C THR A 230 8.28 2.24 13.05
N ALA A 231 7.76 1.70 14.14
CA ALA A 231 8.39 0.64 14.90
C ALA A 231 7.81 -0.71 14.46
N SER A 232 8.65 -1.70 14.21
CA SER A 232 8.23 -3.03 13.79
C SER A 232 8.98 -4.10 14.56
N HIS A 233 8.30 -5.17 14.94
CA HIS A 233 8.85 -6.30 15.67
C HIS A 233 8.46 -7.60 14.96
N MET A 234 9.45 -8.23 14.32
CA MET A 234 9.30 -9.52 13.66
C MET A 234 9.81 -10.64 14.58
N THR A 235 8.88 -11.48 15.02
CA THR A 235 9.18 -12.67 15.82
C THR A 235 9.98 -13.71 15.02
N ALA A 236 10.64 -14.64 15.72
CA ALA A 236 11.31 -15.79 15.08
C ALA A 236 10.35 -16.63 14.20
N LYS A 237 9.06 -16.67 14.56
CA LYS A 237 7.99 -17.32 13.77
C LYS A 237 7.50 -16.49 12.57
N ARG A 238 8.12 -15.35 12.28
CA ARG A 238 7.77 -14.42 11.18
C ARG A 238 6.46 -13.68 11.31
N SER A 239 5.82 -13.75 12.48
CA SER A 239 4.72 -12.83 12.76
C SER A 239 5.30 -11.45 13.03
N ILE A 240 4.66 -10.41 12.50
CA ILE A 240 5.10 -9.02 12.55
C ILE A 240 4.07 -8.21 13.31
N PHE A 241 4.51 -7.46 14.31
CA PHE A 241 3.75 -6.38 14.90
C PHE A 241 4.36 -5.04 14.46
N SER A 242 3.56 -4.09 14.00
CA SER A 242 4.05 -2.78 13.59
C SER A 242 3.13 -1.68 14.06
N ILE A 243 3.72 -0.56 14.47
CA ILE A 243 3.03 0.68 14.81
C ILE A 243 3.69 1.85 14.08
N LYS A 244 2.89 2.70 13.44
CA LYS A 244 3.34 3.90 12.73
C LYS A 244 2.65 5.13 13.28
N LEU A 245 3.41 6.21 13.46
CA LEU A 245 2.91 7.55 13.71
C LEU A 245 3.52 8.49 12.67
N ALA A 246 2.69 9.29 12.01
CA ALA A 246 3.10 10.21 10.96
C ALA A 246 2.33 11.52 11.06
N TYR A 247 3.01 12.61 10.73
CA TYR A 247 2.41 13.91 10.50
C TYR A 247 2.45 14.22 9.02
N GLN A 248 1.31 14.64 8.47
CA GLN A 248 1.14 15.03 7.09
C GLN A 248 0.66 16.48 7.04
N ARG A 249 1.27 17.26 6.15
CA ARG A 249 0.83 18.61 5.82
C ARG A 249 0.50 18.68 4.35
N ASP A 250 -0.77 18.90 4.06
CA ASP A 250 -1.29 19.14 2.73
C ASP A 250 -1.12 20.63 2.44
N GLY A 251 -0.53 20.95 1.30
CA GLY A 251 -0.25 22.33 0.99
C GLY A 251 0.48 22.51 -0.31
N ASN A 252 0.55 23.78 -0.72
CA ASN A 252 1.31 24.16 -1.88
C ASN A 252 2.68 24.65 -1.47
N VAL A 253 3.71 23.87 -1.82
CA VAL A 253 5.07 24.37 -1.79
C VAL A 253 5.31 25.29 -3.00
N PHE A 254 4.67 25.06 -4.16
CA PHE A 254 4.76 25.90 -5.37
C PHE A 254 3.50 25.81 -6.28
N GLY A 255 3.09 26.92 -6.91
CA GLY A 255 2.15 26.95 -8.06
C GLY A 255 0.66 27.28 -7.78
N PRO A 256 -0.20 27.28 -8.82
CA PRO A 256 -1.60 27.72 -8.79
C PRO A 256 -2.59 26.78 -8.07
N LEU A 257 -2.10 25.74 -7.39
CA LEU A 257 -2.93 24.74 -6.69
C LEU A 257 -3.27 25.16 -5.23
N SER A 258 -3.26 26.47 -4.94
CA SER A 258 -3.32 26.96 -3.56
C SER A 258 -4.71 26.75 -2.99
N PHE A 259 -4.79 26.23 -1.77
CA PHE A 259 -6.05 26.15 -1.07
C PHE A 259 -6.61 27.56 -0.81
N SER A 260 -7.89 27.76 -1.10
CA SER A 260 -8.60 28.95 -0.58
C SER A 260 -8.83 28.79 0.92
N ASP A 261 -9.01 29.91 1.63
CA ASP A 261 -9.28 29.88 3.08
C ASP A 261 -10.51 29.03 3.42
N GLU A 262 -11.51 29.03 2.55
CA GLU A 262 -12.70 28.18 2.68
C GLU A 262 -12.37 26.69 2.60
N GLN A 263 -11.46 26.32 1.69
CA GLN A 263 -11.00 24.95 1.57
C GLN A 263 -10.18 24.55 2.79
N VAL A 264 -9.27 25.40 3.27
CA VAL A 264 -8.48 25.13 4.48
C VAL A 264 -9.39 24.85 5.68
N LYS A 265 -10.39 25.70 5.91
CA LYS A 265 -11.32 25.61 7.06
C LYS A 265 -12.42 24.55 6.91
N SER A 266 -12.52 23.86 5.78
CA SER A 266 -13.48 22.76 5.57
C SER A 266 -12.77 21.40 5.51
N TYR A 267 -11.69 21.32 4.73
CA TYR A 267 -10.90 20.11 4.48
C TYR A 267 -9.89 19.81 5.62
N GLY A 268 -9.15 20.82 6.08
CA GLY A 268 -8.04 20.68 7.03
C GLY A 268 -6.74 20.21 6.39
N GLN A 269 -5.67 21.00 6.55
CA GLN A 269 -4.37 20.75 5.92
C GLN A 269 -3.43 19.85 6.73
N ASP A 270 -3.56 19.88 8.05
CA ASP A 270 -2.66 19.19 8.96
C ASP A 270 -3.30 17.90 9.46
N ARG A 271 -2.58 16.78 9.40
CA ARG A 271 -3.12 15.46 9.74
C ARG A 271 -2.12 14.66 10.56
N LEU A 272 -2.61 14.02 11.62
CA LEU A 272 -1.89 12.95 12.30
C LEU A 272 -2.39 11.62 11.76
N LYS A 273 -1.50 10.81 11.20
CA LYS A 273 -1.83 9.54 10.55
C LYS A 273 -1.00 8.42 11.16
N GLY A 274 -1.46 7.20 11.00
CA GLY A 274 -0.70 6.06 11.48
C GLY A 274 -1.42 4.75 11.28
N PHE A 275 -0.79 3.69 11.77
CA PHE A 275 -1.43 2.39 11.83
C PHE A 275 -0.92 1.60 13.02
N ILE A 276 -1.74 0.63 13.44
CA ILE A 276 -1.34 -0.46 14.32
C ILE A 276 -1.70 -1.75 13.58
N GLN A 277 -0.74 -2.64 13.39
CA GLN A 277 -1.00 -3.90 12.72
C GLN A 277 -0.33 -5.09 13.39
N TYR A 278 -0.98 -6.24 13.26
CA TYR A 278 -0.47 -7.55 13.61
C TYR A 278 -0.66 -8.50 12.44
N ARG A 279 0.45 -8.98 11.88
CA ARG A 279 0.50 -9.98 10.82
C ARG A 279 0.94 -11.30 11.43
N PHE A 280 0.00 -12.23 11.55
CA PHE A 280 0.27 -13.59 11.99
C PHE A 280 0.58 -14.49 10.80
N VAL A 281 1.67 -15.25 10.90
CA VAL A 281 2.04 -16.27 9.91
C VAL A 281 1.89 -17.65 10.54
N GLY A 282 0.81 -18.34 10.17
CA GLY A 282 0.52 -19.69 10.62
C GLY A 282 1.17 -20.71 9.70
N ARG A 283 1.98 -21.60 10.28
CA ARG A 283 2.45 -22.81 9.59
C ARG A 283 1.58 -23.97 10.05
N LYS A 284 0.96 -24.72 9.13
CA LYS A 284 0.37 -26.01 9.49
C LYS A 284 1.50 -27.01 9.74
N VAL A 285 1.97 -27.04 10.98
CA VAL A 285 2.93 -28.00 11.52
C VAL A 285 2.10 -29.15 12.11
N ASN A 286 1.68 -30.11 11.28
CA ASN A 286 1.19 -31.46 11.60
C ASN A 286 0.39 -31.99 10.39
N GLN A 287 0.45 -33.24 9.95
CA GLN A 287 1.30 -34.42 10.15
C GLN A 287 1.08 -35.25 8.86
N LYS A 288 2.13 -35.89 8.34
CA LYS A 288 2.14 -36.77 7.15
C LYS A 288 1.80 -36.14 5.78
N GLY A 289 0.77 -35.28 5.64
CA GLY A 289 0.20 -34.80 4.35
C GLY A 289 0.56 -33.37 3.85
N GLY A 290 1.52 -32.69 4.50
CA GLY A 290 1.61 -31.22 4.49
C GLY A 290 2.71 -30.60 3.61
N THR A 291 3.60 -31.42 3.08
CA THR A 291 4.79 -30.97 2.35
C THR A 291 4.70 -31.47 0.92
N THR A 292 4.47 -30.57 -0.04
CA THR A 292 4.63 -30.94 -1.45
C THR A 292 6.11 -30.85 -1.77
N ILE A 293 6.70 -31.97 -2.15
CA ILE A 293 8.07 -32.03 -2.67
C ILE A 293 7.97 -31.84 -4.18
N ILE A 294 8.48 -30.71 -4.67
CA ILE A 294 8.59 -30.47 -6.10
C ILE A 294 10.05 -30.71 -6.49
N ALA A 295 10.28 -31.56 -7.50
CA ALA A 295 11.58 -31.63 -8.16
C ALA A 295 11.66 -30.51 -9.19
N ALA A 296 12.61 -29.59 -9.04
CA ALA A 296 13.02 -28.75 -10.15
C ALA A 296 13.84 -29.62 -11.10
N ILE A 297 13.26 -30.00 -12.24
CA ILE A 297 14.00 -30.64 -13.33
C ILE A 297 14.64 -29.49 -14.11
N CYS A 298 15.93 -29.28 -13.86
CA CYS A 298 16.76 -28.55 -14.79
C CYS A 298 17.35 -29.61 -15.72
N ASP A 299 17.08 -29.51 -17.03
CA ASP A 299 17.51 -30.50 -18.02
C ASP A 299 19.05 -30.68 -18.06
N SER A 300 19.81 -29.77 -17.42
CA SER A 300 21.27 -29.77 -17.35
C SER A 300 21.90 -29.80 -15.95
N CYS A 301 21.13 -29.76 -14.84
CA CYS A 301 21.69 -29.83 -13.48
C CYS A 301 21.34 -31.17 -12.80
N SER A 302 22.34 -32.02 -12.54
CA SER A 302 22.24 -33.09 -11.54
C SER A 302 22.90 -32.60 -10.24
N PRO A 303 22.28 -32.75 -9.05
CA PRO A 303 21.07 -33.52 -8.75
C PRO A 303 19.74 -32.74 -8.88
N GLN A 304 18.65 -33.49 -9.13
CA GLN A 304 17.27 -33.01 -9.08
C GLN A 304 16.95 -32.46 -7.67
N ARG A 305 16.49 -31.21 -7.60
CA ARG A 305 16.33 -30.46 -6.34
C ARG A 305 14.94 -30.65 -5.77
N THR A 306 14.83 -31.02 -4.50
CA THR A 306 13.55 -31.16 -3.82
C THR A 306 13.20 -29.90 -3.03
N VAL A 307 12.20 -29.14 -3.49
CA VAL A 307 11.68 -27.98 -2.75
C VAL A 307 10.53 -28.44 -1.85
N ARG A 308 10.64 -28.21 -0.54
CA ARG A 308 9.58 -28.49 0.44
C ARG A 308 8.68 -27.26 0.58
N LEU A 309 7.50 -27.31 -0.03
CA LEU A 309 6.48 -26.28 0.16
C LEU A 309 5.63 -26.58 1.40
N HIS A 310 5.78 -25.76 2.43
CA HIS A 310 4.91 -25.81 3.61
C HIS A 310 3.59 -25.08 3.33
N ARG A 311 2.46 -25.66 3.75
CA ARG A 311 1.18 -24.94 3.73
C ARG A 311 1.20 -23.87 4.81
N SER A 312 1.44 -22.61 4.41
CA SER A 312 1.29 -21.45 5.28
C SER A 312 0.02 -20.67 4.95
N TYR A 313 -0.51 -20.01 5.96
CA TYR A 313 -1.54 -19.00 5.85
C TYR A 313 -1.12 -17.77 6.64
N GLU A 314 -1.67 -16.64 6.24
CA GLU A 314 -1.34 -15.35 6.83
C GLU A 314 -2.63 -14.62 7.15
N LEU A 315 -2.70 -14.13 8.39
CA LEU A 315 -3.78 -13.29 8.89
C LEU A 315 -3.20 -11.92 9.21
N LEU A 316 -3.83 -10.86 8.71
CA LEU A 316 -3.47 -9.49 9.05
C LEU A 316 -4.66 -8.84 9.73
N ALA A 317 -4.44 -8.31 10.93
CA ALA A 317 -5.33 -7.34 11.54
C ALA A 317 -4.63 -5.99 11.54
N ARG A 318 -5.27 -4.95 11.00
CA ARG A 318 -4.67 -3.63 10.85
C ARG A 318 -5.70 -2.53 11.10
N LEU A 319 -5.35 -1.59 11.96
CA LEU A 319 -6.10 -0.37 12.22
C LEU A 319 -5.28 0.81 11.67
N ASP A 320 -5.75 1.41 10.59
CA ASP A 320 -5.22 2.68 10.09
C ASP A 320 -6.05 3.81 10.69
N TYR A 321 -5.40 4.90 11.05
CA TYR A 321 -6.09 6.05 11.60
C TYR A 321 -5.57 7.34 10.99
N GLU A 322 -6.48 8.29 10.89
CA GLU A 322 -6.19 9.68 10.56
C GLU A 322 -6.96 10.58 11.52
N TYR A 323 -6.30 11.64 11.98
CA TYR A 323 -6.89 12.70 12.77
C TYR A 323 -6.60 14.05 12.13
N ILE A 324 -7.66 14.78 11.74
CA ILE A 324 -7.55 16.08 11.09
C ILE A 324 -7.38 17.18 12.14
N LEU A 325 -6.28 17.92 12.03
CA LEU A 325 -5.89 19.03 12.90
C LEU A 325 -6.34 20.38 12.31
N GLY A 326 -6.17 21.47 13.07
CA GLY A 326 -6.45 22.83 12.61
C GLY A 326 -7.92 23.27 12.72
N ASP A 327 -8.21 24.47 12.23
CA ASP A 327 -9.56 25.03 12.22
C ASP A 327 -10.43 24.35 11.15
N LEU A 328 -11.61 23.88 11.56
CA LEU A 328 -12.62 23.26 10.70
C LEU A 328 -13.97 23.98 10.81
N SER A 329 -13.93 25.29 11.07
CA SER A 329 -15.09 26.16 11.29
C SER A 329 -16.09 26.07 10.13
N LEU A 330 -15.63 25.99 8.89
CA LEU A 330 -16.45 25.91 7.67
C LEU A 330 -16.85 24.49 7.26
N TYR A 331 -16.55 23.47 8.06
CA TYR A 331 -17.07 22.13 7.83
C TYR A 331 -18.61 22.08 8.00
N PRO A 332 -19.36 21.48 7.06
CA PRO A 332 -20.82 21.65 6.95
C PRO A 332 -21.63 21.03 8.10
N HIS A 333 -21.05 20.14 8.91
CA HIS A 333 -21.73 19.56 10.07
C HIS A 333 -21.22 20.13 11.40
N GLN A 334 -22.09 20.15 12.41
CA GLN A 334 -21.75 20.58 13.77
C GLN A 334 -20.62 19.71 14.35
N LYS A 335 -20.78 18.37 14.29
CA LYS A 335 -19.71 17.42 14.62
C LYS A 335 -18.72 17.40 13.47
N LYS A 336 -17.44 17.61 13.76
CA LYS A 336 -16.39 17.76 12.75
C LYS A 336 -15.80 16.45 12.23
N TYR A 337 -16.11 15.29 12.82
CA TYR A 337 -15.61 13.96 12.39
C TYR A 337 -14.11 13.94 12.09
N ARG A 338 -13.28 14.44 13.02
CA ARG A 338 -11.83 14.58 12.79
C ARG A 338 -11.10 13.24 12.73
N PHE A 339 -11.62 12.22 13.42
CA PHE A 339 -11.00 10.90 13.53
C PHE A 339 -11.62 9.94 12.51
N ASN A 340 -10.76 9.37 11.66
CA ASN A 340 -11.10 8.53 10.52
C ASN A 340 -10.43 7.15 10.65
N PRO A 341 -10.93 6.22 11.48
CA PRO A 341 -10.41 4.87 11.60
C PRO A 341 -10.81 3.97 10.41
N HIS A 342 -9.84 3.22 9.90
CA HIS A 342 -10.03 2.10 9.00
C HIS A 342 -9.55 0.81 9.69
N PHE A 343 -10.43 -0.18 9.81
CA PHE A 343 -10.08 -1.49 10.34
C PHE A 343 -10.10 -2.53 9.24
N TYR A 344 -9.01 -3.28 9.09
CA TYR A 344 -8.82 -4.30 8.09
C TYR A 344 -8.55 -5.66 8.73
N LEU A 345 -9.22 -6.68 8.23
CA LEU A 345 -8.87 -8.08 8.44
C LEU A 345 -8.59 -8.72 7.09
N MET A 346 -7.39 -9.25 6.89
CA MET A 346 -7.04 -9.98 5.68
C MET A 346 -6.67 -11.42 5.97
N TYR A 347 -7.03 -12.29 5.03
CA TYR A 347 -6.60 -13.68 5.00
C TYR A 347 -5.99 -14.01 3.64
N THR A 348 -4.74 -14.42 3.64
CA THR A 348 -4.05 -14.89 2.43
C THR A 348 -3.49 -16.29 2.65
N ARG A 349 -3.36 -17.05 1.56
CA ARG A 349 -2.71 -18.36 1.56
C ARG A 349 -1.54 -18.31 0.61
N GLN A 350 -0.45 -19.01 0.91
CA GLN A 350 0.72 -19.03 0.04
C GLN A 350 0.43 -19.56 -1.38
N LYS A 351 -0.59 -20.42 -1.55
CA LYS A 351 -1.02 -20.91 -2.87
C LYS A 351 -1.73 -19.84 -3.70
N TRP A 352 -2.32 -18.83 -3.06
CA TRP A 352 -3.02 -17.74 -3.69
C TRP A 352 -2.02 -16.63 -3.91
N ARG A 353 -1.38 -16.62 -5.08
CA ARG A 353 -0.24 -15.75 -5.44
C ARG A 353 -0.34 -14.34 -4.83
N ALA A 354 -1.03 -13.44 -5.52
CA ALA A 354 -1.24 -12.07 -5.10
C ALA A 354 -2.60 -11.84 -4.43
N LEU A 355 -3.43 -12.89 -4.27
CA LEU A 355 -4.83 -12.74 -3.90
C LEU A 355 -5.11 -13.21 -2.47
N GLY A 356 -6.06 -12.55 -1.82
CA GLY A 356 -6.62 -12.95 -0.54
C GLY A 356 -8.03 -12.41 -0.35
N PHE A 357 -8.58 -12.64 0.83
CA PHE A 357 -9.84 -12.05 1.26
C PHE A 357 -9.57 -10.89 2.20
N VAL A 358 -10.42 -9.87 2.14
CA VAL A 358 -10.38 -8.71 3.04
C VAL A 358 -11.77 -8.40 3.56
N PHE A 359 -11.83 -8.07 4.85
CA PHE A 359 -12.90 -7.34 5.48
C PHE A 359 -12.37 -5.98 5.86
N HIS A 360 -13.15 -4.93 5.58
CA HIS A 360 -12.78 -3.56 5.85
C HIS A 360 -13.96 -2.81 6.47
N TYR A 361 -13.73 -2.21 7.63
CA TYR A 361 -14.67 -1.30 8.27
C TYR A 361 -14.08 0.10 8.31
N TYR A 362 -14.92 1.11 8.06
CA TYR A 362 -14.54 2.50 8.15
C TYR A 362 -15.63 3.34 8.80
N HIS A 363 -15.23 4.33 9.59
CA HIS A 363 -16.10 5.36 10.14
C HIS A 363 -15.38 6.70 10.10
N GLY A 364 -16.03 7.76 9.63
CA GLY A 364 -15.43 9.10 9.57
C GLY A 364 -15.88 9.85 8.33
N ARG A 365 -15.11 10.87 7.94
CA ARG A 365 -15.33 11.63 6.71
C ARG A 365 -14.97 10.81 5.46
N ASP A 366 -15.90 10.63 4.53
CA ASP A 366 -15.74 9.80 3.33
C ASP A 366 -14.38 9.97 2.66
N TYR A 367 -13.54 8.94 2.75
CA TYR A 367 -12.14 8.95 2.30
C TYR A 367 -12.00 8.82 0.78
N SER A 368 -13.01 8.32 0.07
CA SER A 368 -13.01 8.36 -1.40
C SER A 368 -13.55 9.68 -1.92
N ASN A 369 -14.23 10.45 -1.08
CA ASN A 369 -14.52 11.84 -1.38
C ASN A 369 -13.34 12.68 -0.90
N ILE A 370 -12.52 13.11 -1.84
CA ILE A 370 -11.33 13.93 -1.62
C ILE A 370 -11.57 15.17 -0.74
N ARG A 371 -12.80 15.64 -0.59
CA ARG A 371 -13.13 16.82 0.21
C ARG A 371 -13.61 16.50 1.61
N TYR A 372 -13.79 15.21 1.93
CA TYR A 372 -14.06 14.72 3.27
C TYR A 372 -15.29 15.37 3.93
N ASP A 373 -16.26 15.90 3.18
CA ASP A 373 -17.38 16.65 3.77
C ASP A 373 -18.49 15.76 4.29
N LEU A 374 -18.74 14.61 3.64
CA LEU A 374 -19.78 13.66 4.05
C LEU A 374 -19.26 12.65 5.09
N PRO A 375 -19.84 12.56 6.30
CA PRO A 375 -19.50 11.52 7.25
C PRO A 375 -20.23 10.22 6.95
N ILE A 376 -19.49 9.12 6.90
CA ILE A 376 -19.96 7.80 6.47
C ILE A 376 -19.53 6.72 7.47
N SER A 377 -20.27 5.62 7.44
CA SER A 377 -19.83 4.34 7.99
C SER A 377 -19.98 3.31 6.89
N THR A 378 -18.94 2.53 6.64
CA THR A 378 -18.99 1.52 5.60
C THR A 378 -18.37 0.21 6.10
N PHE A 379 -19.02 -0.88 5.72
CA PHE A 379 -18.53 -2.23 5.91
C PHE A 379 -18.35 -2.86 4.53
N MET A 380 -17.20 -3.45 4.30
CA MET A 380 -16.78 -4.00 3.02
C MET A 380 -16.23 -5.41 3.19
N ALA A 381 -16.56 -6.26 2.23
CA ALA A 381 -15.95 -7.57 2.07
C ALA A 381 -15.56 -7.77 0.61
N GLY A 382 -14.38 -8.35 0.37
CA GLY A 382 -13.86 -8.47 -0.98
C GLY A 382 -12.55 -9.22 -1.09
N ILE A 383 -11.84 -8.94 -2.17
CA ILE A 383 -10.54 -9.51 -2.47
C ILE A 383 -9.44 -8.48 -2.16
N SER A 384 -8.37 -8.95 -1.54
CA SER A 384 -7.14 -8.18 -1.40
C SER A 384 -6.15 -8.54 -2.50
N ILE A 385 -5.38 -7.56 -2.96
CA ILE A 385 -4.32 -7.74 -3.94
C ILE A 385 -2.99 -7.37 -3.29
N ASN A 386 -1.98 -8.21 -3.45
CA ASN A 386 -0.61 -7.95 -3.00
C ASN A 386 0.32 -8.03 -4.20
N PHE A 387 0.67 -6.86 -4.74
CA PHE A 387 1.55 -6.72 -5.91
C PHE A 387 2.95 -7.28 -5.66
N ASN A 388 3.44 -7.26 -4.42
CA ASN A 388 4.76 -7.77 -4.07
C ASN A 388 4.82 -9.31 -4.05
N LYS A 389 3.66 -9.98 -3.97
CA LYS A 389 3.55 -11.45 -4.13
C LYS A 389 3.31 -11.86 -5.60
N PHE A 390 3.14 -10.91 -6.52
CA PHE A 390 2.93 -11.21 -7.94
C PHE A 390 4.26 -11.53 -8.62
N ASN A 391 4.66 -12.80 -8.59
CA ASN A 391 5.73 -13.32 -9.44
C ASN A 391 5.17 -14.39 -10.36
N ILE A 392 5.52 -14.32 -11.65
CA ILE A 392 5.42 -15.44 -12.58
C ILE A 392 6.50 -16.42 -12.13
N PRO A 393 6.13 -17.60 -11.60
CA PRO A 393 7.08 -18.33 -10.80
C PRO A 393 8.24 -18.94 -11.61
N PHE A 394 8.18 -18.99 -12.95
CA PHE A 394 9.09 -19.85 -13.71
C PHE A 394 9.47 -19.26 -15.08
N SER A 395 10.75 -19.39 -15.42
CA SER A 395 11.23 -19.31 -16.80
C SER A 395 10.70 -20.51 -17.58
N ASN A 396 10.49 -20.37 -18.90
CA ASN A 396 10.05 -21.47 -19.78
C ASN A 396 11.00 -22.70 -19.77
N LYS A 397 12.16 -22.61 -19.11
CA LYS A 397 13.18 -23.65 -19.00
C LYS A 397 13.13 -24.48 -17.71
N GLN A 398 12.25 -24.14 -16.76
CA GLN A 398 12.10 -24.92 -15.52
C GLN A 398 10.89 -25.85 -15.62
N ARG A 399 11.14 -27.16 -15.78
CA ARG A 399 10.10 -28.19 -15.74
C ARG A 399 10.01 -28.74 -14.32
N PHE A 400 8.79 -28.95 -13.82
CA PHE A 400 8.57 -29.47 -12.48
C PHE A 400 7.79 -30.76 -12.56
N SER A 401 8.30 -31.81 -11.90
CA SER A 401 7.53 -33.03 -11.64
C SER A 401 7.16 -33.07 -10.16
N LEU A 402 5.92 -33.48 -9.89
CA LEU A 402 5.46 -33.73 -8.54
C LEU A 402 6.05 -35.07 -8.10
N VAL A 403 7.05 -35.04 -7.21
CA VAL A 403 7.81 -36.25 -6.84
C VAL A 403 7.00 -37.16 -5.92
N SER A 404 6.23 -36.58 -4.99
CA SER A 404 5.18 -37.28 -4.24
C SER A 404 4.32 -36.29 -3.42
N LYS A 405 3.10 -36.72 -3.09
CA LYS A 405 2.41 -36.29 -1.87
C LYS A 405 2.70 -37.38 -0.83
N LYS A 406 3.48 -37.07 0.21
CA LYS A 406 3.35 -37.81 1.47
C LYS A 406 2.19 -37.21 2.22
#